data_AF-A0A937VHX8-F1
#
_entry.id   AF-A0A937VHX8-F1
#
_cell.length_a   1.000
_cell.length_b   1.000
_cell.length_c   1.000
_cell.angle_alpha   90.00
_cell.angle_beta   90.00
_cell.angle_gamma   90.00
#
_symmetry.space_group_name_H-M   'P 1'
#
loop_
_entity.id
_entity.type
_entity.pdbx_description
1 polymer ?
#
loop_
_entity_poly.entity_id
_entity_poly.type
_entity_poly.pdbx_seq_one_letter_code
_entity_poly.pdbx_strand_id
1 'polypeptide(L)'
;MTTREVDSMDATPPLPEAQTERWYAAIAGRHSRRSFQERPLTPQERDAMAAHCRTFRPFPAVRTVLLPEAPESLFAHRRDDRPTMSAVGRAYMGIMGSYGRVTGAPAALAFAGLVAPGAADARPDATDPGADSSDTSRQSAPRPDGSDFAIEELIGYVGEAAVLEATALGLDTCWVAGFFSPGLTESLIGAGTGETVFAVSPLGHAADALSGKEKYVFQMGRPKKRLKLEHMALGLLNKDWPHWAVDGIRAVQTAPSATNRQPWRFRLDGDTVVLASNGPDSYGVSKRIDCGIAMLHFELGVRRAGRAG
;
A
#
# COMPACT_ATOMS: atom_id res chain seq x y z
N MET A 1 15.21 -22.63 22.86
CA MET A 1 13.82 -22.19 22.61
C MET A 1 13.81 -20.69 22.84
N THR A 2 14.04 -19.91 21.79
CA THR A 2 14.00 -18.45 21.84
C THR A 2 12.57 -18.03 21.56
N THR A 3 11.90 -17.53 22.60
CA THR A 3 10.63 -16.80 22.51
C THR A 3 10.83 -15.63 21.55
N ARG A 4 10.16 -15.66 20.39
CA ARG A 4 9.99 -14.47 19.56
C ARG A 4 8.95 -13.61 20.26
N GLU A 5 9.34 -12.42 20.70
CA GLU A 5 8.39 -11.36 21.07
C GLU A 5 7.42 -11.15 19.90
N VAL A 6 6.14 -11.10 20.23
CA VAL A 6 5.05 -10.90 19.28
C VAL A 6 4.77 -9.40 19.32
N ASP A 7 5.12 -8.71 18.25
CA ASP A 7 5.00 -7.25 18.14
C ASP A 7 3.53 -6.81 18.27
N SER A 8 3.24 -5.92 19.22
CA SER A 8 1.88 -5.44 19.51
C SER A 8 1.56 -4.14 18.77
N MET A 9 0.33 -4.00 18.27
CA MET A 9 -0.19 -2.75 17.67
C MET A 9 -0.57 -1.68 18.71
N ASP A 10 -0.33 -1.92 20.01
CA ASP A 10 -0.69 -1.02 21.12
C ASP A 10 -0.06 0.39 21.05
N ALA A 11 0.91 0.62 20.17
CA ALA A 11 1.63 1.89 20.05
C ALA A 11 0.99 2.94 19.11
N THR A 12 -0.09 2.62 18.39
CA THR A 12 -0.75 3.59 17.48
C THR A 12 -1.81 4.39 18.23
N PRO A 13 -1.79 5.74 18.21
CA PRO A 13 -2.84 6.53 18.83
C PRO A 13 -4.21 6.14 18.25
N PRO A 14 -5.26 6.02 19.09
CA PRO A 14 -6.52 5.43 18.65
C PRO A 14 -7.14 6.24 17.52
N LEU A 15 -7.48 5.57 16.41
CA LEU A 15 -8.28 6.16 15.34
C LEU A 15 -9.63 6.62 15.91
N PRO A 16 -10.04 7.90 15.70
CA PRO A 16 -11.34 8.37 16.13
C PRO A 16 -12.47 7.53 15.50
N GLU A 17 -13.52 7.23 16.26
CA GLU A 17 -14.63 6.37 15.80
C GLU A 17 -15.25 6.85 14.48
N ALA A 18 -15.50 8.15 14.35
CA ALA A 18 -16.03 8.74 13.12
C ALA A 18 -15.09 8.54 11.91
N GLN A 19 -13.77 8.54 12.14
CA GLN A 19 -12.77 8.27 11.10
C GLN A 19 -12.76 6.79 10.74
N THR A 20 -12.82 5.90 11.73
CA THR A 20 -12.92 4.45 11.54
C THR A 20 -14.13 4.10 10.69
N GLU A 21 -15.31 4.61 11.04
CA GLU A 21 -16.55 4.34 10.30
C GLU A 21 -16.47 4.84 8.85
N ARG A 22 -15.93 6.05 8.64
CA ARG A 22 -15.76 6.63 7.31
C ARG A 22 -14.82 5.81 6.43
N TRP A 23 -13.65 5.42 6.95
CA TRP A 23 -12.70 4.60 6.20
C TRP A 23 -13.15 3.16 6.01
N TYR A 24 -13.79 2.56 7.00
CA TYR A 24 -14.36 1.22 6.86
C TYR A 24 -15.42 1.18 5.76
N ALA A 25 -16.30 2.18 5.70
CA ALA A 25 -17.28 2.30 4.61
C ALA A 25 -16.60 2.47 3.24
N ALA A 26 -15.49 3.21 3.18
CA ALA A 26 -14.74 3.44 1.94
C ALA A 26 -14.08 2.16 1.38
N ILE A 27 -13.80 1.14 2.20
CA ILE A 27 -13.21 -0.14 1.75
C ILE A 27 -14.01 -0.74 0.58
N ALA A 28 -15.34 -0.68 0.63
CA ALA A 28 -16.21 -1.26 -0.40
C ALA A 28 -16.13 -0.51 -1.74
N GLY A 29 -15.95 0.81 -1.71
CA GLY A 29 -15.84 1.66 -2.89
C GLY A 29 -14.42 1.75 -3.46
N ARG A 30 -13.41 1.31 -2.70
CA ARG A 30 -12.01 1.41 -3.12
C ARG A 30 -11.72 0.46 -4.28
N HIS A 31 -11.34 1.01 -5.43
CA HIS A 31 -10.89 0.27 -6.59
C HIS A 31 -9.60 0.86 -7.17
N SER A 32 -8.74 0.01 -7.73
CA SER A 32 -7.53 0.47 -8.42
C SER A 32 -7.91 1.01 -9.79
N ARG A 33 -7.79 2.33 -10.00
CA ARG A 33 -8.04 3.01 -11.28
C ARG A 33 -6.74 3.60 -11.80
N ARG A 34 -6.53 3.48 -13.11
CA ARG A 34 -5.30 3.96 -13.77
C ARG A 34 -5.58 4.99 -14.86
N SER A 35 -6.84 5.22 -15.20
CA SER A 35 -7.25 6.22 -16.18
C SER A 35 -8.12 7.25 -15.49
N PHE A 36 -7.71 8.50 -15.57
CA PHE A 36 -8.32 9.62 -14.86
C PHE A 36 -8.79 10.68 -15.85
N GLN A 37 -9.78 11.46 -15.41
CA GLN A 37 -10.18 12.69 -16.07
C GLN A 37 -9.07 13.71 -15.86
N GLU A 38 -8.64 14.37 -16.93
CA GLU A 38 -7.65 15.47 -16.90
C GLU A 38 -8.25 16.77 -16.32
N ARG A 39 -9.05 16.64 -15.26
CA ARG A 39 -9.60 17.78 -14.51
C ARG A 39 -8.84 17.93 -13.20
N PRO A 40 -8.40 19.15 -12.82
CA PRO A 40 -7.80 19.37 -11.51
C PRO A 40 -8.72 18.96 -10.36
N LEU A 41 -8.12 18.63 -9.21
CA LEU A 41 -8.87 18.51 -7.96
C LEU A 41 -9.50 19.87 -7.62
N THR A 42 -10.76 19.82 -7.17
CA THR A 42 -11.43 21.00 -6.61
C THR A 42 -10.67 21.51 -5.38
N PRO A 43 -10.80 22.79 -5.01
CA PRO A 43 -10.17 23.31 -3.80
C PRO A 43 -10.51 22.49 -2.55
N GLN A 44 -11.78 22.10 -2.38
CA GLN A 44 -12.23 21.30 -1.24
C GLN A 44 -11.55 19.92 -1.17
N GLU A 45 -11.48 19.20 -2.28
CA GLU A 45 -10.81 17.89 -2.35
C GLU A 45 -9.31 18.01 -2.03
N ARG A 46 -8.66 19.04 -2.61
CA ARG A 46 -7.24 19.32 -2.41
C ARG A 46 -6.95 19.67 -0.96
N ASP A 47 -7.74 20.55 -0.36
CA ASP A 47 -7.55 21.00 1.02
C ASP A 47 -7.79 19.87 2.01
N ALA A 48 -8.82 19.04 1.77
CA ALA A 48 -9.09 17.85 2.58
C ALA A 48 -7.94 16.84 2.51
N MET A 49 -7.45 16.51 1.31
CA MET A 49 -6.32 15.60 1.16
C MET A 49 -5.02 16.17 1.73
N ALA A 50 -4.78 17.47 1.56
CA ALA A 50 -3.62 18.14 2.14
C ALA A 50 -3.71 18.16 3.67
N ALA A 51 -4.90 18.39 4.24
CA ALA A 51 -5.14 18.31 5.67
C ALA A 51 -4.85 16.91 6.21
N HIS A 52 -5.44 15.87 5.60
CA HIS A 52 -5.15 14.47 5.96
C HIS A 52 -3.65 14.17 5.92
N CYS A 53 -2.98 14.55 4.82
CA CYS A 53 -1.53 14.38 4.71
C CYS A 53 -0.81 15.07 5.87
N ARG A 54 -1.20 16.28 6.30
CA ARG A 54 -0.53 16.96 7.42
C ARG A 54 -0.84 16.35 8.79
N THR A 55 -2.08 15.94 9.02
CA THR A 55 -2.56 15.60 10.38
C THR A 55 -2.48 14.11 10.68
N PHE A 56 -2.59 13.24 9.69
CA PHE A 56 -2.46 11.80 9.89
C PHE A 56 -0.99 11.37 9.84
N ARG A 57 -0.33 11.47 11.00
CA ARG A 57 1.09 11.15 11.21
C ARG A 57 1.26 10.23 12.43
N PRO A 58 0.70 9.01 12.41
CA PRO A 58 0.83 8.09 13.54
C PRO A 58 2.27 7.64 13.79
N PHE A 59 3.13 7.71 12.76
CA PHE A 59 4.53 7.30 12.85
C PHE A 59 5.45 8.41 12.31
N PRO A 60 6.40 8.92 13.10
CA PRO A 60 7.32 9.98 12.68
C PRO A 60 8.22 9.60 11.50
N ALA A 61 8.55 8.30 11.33
CA ALA A 61 9.46 7.88 10.26
C ALA A 61 8.83 7.85 8.86
N VAL A 62 7.51 8.00 8.71
CA VAL A 62 6.85 7.96 7.41
C VAL A 62 5.88 9.11 7.21
N ARG A 63 5.69 9.50 5.95
CA ARG A 63 4.72 10.51 5.57
C ARG A 63 4.10 10.27 4.20
N THR A 64 2.84 10.65 4.08
CA THR A 64 2.17 10.87 2.80
C THR A 64 2.23 12.35 2.43
N VAL A 65 2.58 12.64 1.18
CA VAL A 65 2.63 14.00 0.63
C VAL A 65 1.68 14.08 -0.57
N LEU A 66 0.83 15.10 -0.59
CA LEU A 66 0.02 15.44 -1.75
C LEU A 66 0.86 16.24 -2.74
N LEU A 67 0.94 15.73 -3.98
CA LEU A 67 1.40 16.46 -5.15
C LEU A 67 0.14 16.99 -5.87
N PRO A 68 -0.20 18.29 -5.74
CA PRO A 68 -1.44 18.85 -6.29
C PRO A 68 -1.46 18.84 -7.82
N GLU A 69 -0.28 18.76 -8.44
CA GLU A 69 -0.08 18.62 -9.87
C GLU A 69 0.90 17.46 -10.09
N ALA A 70 0.45 16.40 -10.77
CA ALA A 70 1.29 15.26 -11.11
C ALA A 70 1.81 15.39 -12.55
N PRO A 71 3.12 15.55 -12.77
CA PRO A 71 3.64 15.56 -14.14
C PRO A 71 3.49 14.15 -14.74
N GLU A 72 3.16 14.07 -16.04
CA GLU A 72 3.02 12.77 -16.72
C GLU A 72 4.27 11.89 -16.59
N SER A 73 5.45 12.54 -16.55
CA SER A 73 6.75 11.89 -16.38
C SER A 73 6.90 11.16 -15.04
N LEU A 74 6.08 11.47 -14.03
CA LEU A 74 6.09 10.78 -12.74
C LEU A 74 5.70 9.31 -12.90
N PHE A 75 4.71 9.03 -13.76
CA PHE A 75 4.24 7.67 -14.07
C PHE A 75 4.78 7.14 -15.41
N ALA A 76 5.51 7.96 -16.16
CA ALA A 76 6.14 7.54 -17.39
C ALA A 76 7.48 6.86 -17.09
N HIS A 77 7.49 5.53 -17.10
CA HIS A 77 8.68 4.84 -17.59
C HIS A 77 8.64 4.82 -19.10
N ARG A 78 9.73 5.30 -19.72
CA ARG A 78 9.83 5.39 -21.18
C ARG A 78 9.98 3.98 -21.74
N ARG A 79 9.35 3.74 -22.89
CA ARG A 79 9.64 2.57 -23.74
C ARG A 79 11.14 2.44 -24.06
N ASP A 80 11.89 3.51 -23.89
CA ASP A 80 13.32 3.65 -24.19
C ASP A 80 14.23 3.14 -23.06
N ASP A 81 13.69 2.87 -21.85
CA ASP A 81 14.43 2.24 -20.74
C ASP A 81 14.49 0.70 -20.89
N ARG A 82 13.78 0.13 -21.88
CA ARG A 82 13.73 -1.32 -22.15
C ARG A 82 15.09 -1.99 -22.45
N PRO A 83 16.08 -1.34 -23.08
CA PRO A 83 17.39 -1.95 -23.34
C PRO A 83 18.22 -2.14 -22.07
N THR A 84 18.02 -1.30 -21.05
CA THR A 84 18.75 -1.35 -19.77
C THR A 84 18.00 -2.15 -18.70
N MET A 85 16.71 -2.46 -18.92
CA MET A 85 15.93 -3.31 -18.02
C MET A 85 16.45 -4.75 -18.00
N SER A 86 16.51 -5.32 -16.80
CA SER A 86 16.76 -6.74 -16.57
C SER A 86 15.69 -7.63 -17.20
N ALA A 87 15.97 -8.93 -17.34
CA ALA A 87 14.98 -9.90 -17.81
C ALA A 87 13.70 -9.92 -16.95
N VAL A 88 13.84 -9.67 -15.64
CA VAL A 88 12.73 -9.56 -14.69
C VAL A 88 11.93 -8.28 -14.92
N GLY A 89 12.61 -7.16 -15.16
CA GLY A 89 11.97 -5.89 -15.54
C GLY A 89 11.13 -6.01 -16.82
N ARG A 90 11.64 -6.74 -17.82
CA ARG A 90 10.87 -7.05 -19.06
C ARG A 90 9.67 -7.96 -18.81
N ALA A 91 9.80 -8.98 -17.95
CA ALA A 91 8.68 -9.83 -17.56
C ALA A 91 7.60 -9.06 -16.78
N TYR A 92 8.00 -8.12 -15.90
CA TYR A 92 7.06 -7.26 -15.18
C TYR A 92 6.28 -6.33 -16.09
N MET A 93 6.92 -5.80 -17.13
CA MET A 93 6.26 -5.02 -18.18
C MET A 93 5.21 -5.85 -18.95
N GLY A 94 5.45 -7.14 -19.16
CA GLY A 94 4.45 -8.06 -19.73
C GLY A 94 3.19 -8.16 -18.87
N ILE A 95 3.34 -8.16 -17.54
CA ILE A 95 2.21 -8.12 -16.59
C ILE A 95 1.61 -6.71 -16.49
N MET A 96 2.41 -5.64 -16.60
CA MET A 96 1.89 -4.27 -16.72
C MET A 96 1.00 -4.11 -17.95
N GLY A 97 1.30 -4.83 -19.05
CA GLY A 97 0.40 -4.95 -20.21
C GLY A 97 -1.02 -5.42 -19.84
N SER A 98 -1.17 -6.20 -18.76
CA SER A 98 -2.47 -6.63 -18.21
C SER A 98 -3.10 -5.64 -17.22
N TYR A 99 -2.33 -4.74 -16.61
CA TYR A 99 -2.82 -3.73 -15.65
C TYR A 99 -2.98 -2.32 -16.25
N GLY A 100 -2.33 -2.00 -17.37
CA GLY A 100 -2.38 -0.69 -18.04
C GLY A 100 -1.45 0.37 -17.45
N ARG A 101 -1.16 1.42 -18.22
CA ARG A 101 -0.42 2.62 -17.78
C ARG A 101 -1.32 3.55 -16.97
N VAL A 102 -0.73 4.37 -16.12
CA VAL A 102 -1.44 5.50 -15.51
C VAL A 102 -1.54 6.64 -16.54
N THR A 103 -2.73 7.20 -16.72
CA THR A 103 -3.01 8.26 -17.71
C THR A 103 -3.97 9.31 -17.14
N GLY A 104 -3.70 10.58 -17.43
CA GLY A 104 -4.61 11.70 -17.13
C GLY A 104 -4.78 12.04 -15.64
N ALA A 105 -3.90 11.53 -14.77
CA ALA A 105 -3.98 11.78 -13.33
C ALA A 105 -3.62 13.25 -13.03
N PRO A 106 -4.55 14.06 -12.50
CA PRO A 106 -4.28 15.48 -12.25
C PRO A 106 -3.35 15.70 -11.04
N ALA A 107 -3.38 14.80 -10.07
CA ALA A 107 -2.62 14.87 -8.84
C ALA A 107 -2.02 13.50 -8.49
N ALA A 108 -1.17 13.46 -7.47
CA ALA A 108 -0.62 12.23 -6.93
C ALA A 108 -0.41 12.31 -5.42
N LEU A 109 -0.35 11.15 -4.77
CA LEU A 109 0.14 10.98 -3.42
C LEU A 109 1.51 10.30 -3.50
N ALA A 110 2.47 10.78 -2.73
CA ALA A 110 3.77 10.15 -2.56
C ALA A 110 3.87 9.59 -1.14
N PHE A 111 4.39 8.36 -1.02
CA PHE A 111 4.59 7.68 0.25
C PHE A 111 6.09 7.58 0.54
N ALA A 112 6.55 8.41 1.47
CA ALA A 112 7.96 8.58 1.78
C ALA A 112 8.26 8.14 3.22
N GLY A 113 9.49 7.68 3.44
CA GLY A 113 9.94 7.24 4.75
C GLY A 113 11.43 7.39 4.96
N LEU A 114 11.83 7.47 6.23
CA LEU A 114 13.22 7.54 6.66
C LEU A 114 13.87 6.15 6.53
N VAL A 115 15.03 6.12 5.89
CA VAL A 115 15.90 4.94 5.77
C VAL A 115 17.21 5.20 6.50
N ALA A 116 17.78 4.14 7.07
CA ALA A 116 19.08 4.23 7.71
C ALA A 116 20.15 4.73 6.72
N PRO A 117 21.14 5.52 7.17
CA PRO A 117 22.25 5.96 6.33
C PRO A 117 22.90 4.76 5.62
N GLY A 118 23.05 4.83 4.29
CA GLY A 118 23.62 3.76 3.46
C GLY A 118 22.61 2.70 2.95
N ALA A 119 21.36 2.71 3.41
CA ALA A 119 20.29 1.86 2.85
C ALA A 119 19.61 2.46 1.62
N ALA A 120 19.66 3.79 1.45
CA ALA A 120 19.14 4.48 0.26
C ALA A 120 19.84 4.05 -1.04
N ASP A 121 21.13 3.74 -0.95
CA ASP A 121 21.97 3.23 -2.06
C ASP A 121 21.77 1.73 -2.31
N ALA A 122 21.09 1.04 -1.39
CA ALA A 122 20.81 -0.40 -1.42
C ALA A 122 19.36 -0.69 -1.84
N ARG A 123 18.73 0.19 -2.63
CA ARG A 123 17.56 -0.26 -3.40
C ARG A 123 18.03 -1.45 -4.23
N PRO A 124 17.35 -2.60 -4.19
CA PRO A 124 17.67 -3.65 -5.13
C PRO A 124 17.54 -3.02 -6.51
N ASP A 125 18.67 -2.86 -7.19
CA ASP A 125 18.65 -2.54 -8.59
C ASP A 125 17.72 -3.58 -9.21
N ALA A 126 16.78 -3.14 -10.04
CA ALA A 126 15.86 -4.06 -10.72
C ALA A 126 16.63 -5.09 -11.58
N THR A 127 17.97 -4.99 -11.64
CA THR A 127 18.96 -5.86 -12.27
C THR A 127 19.49 -7.03 -11.42
N ASP A 128 19.33 -7.06 -10.09
CA ASP A 128 19.81 -8.18 -9.25
C ASP A 128 18.67 -8.99 -8.61
N PRO A 129 18.25 -10.12 -9.22
CA PRO A 129 17.14 -10.94 -8.74
C PRO A 129 17.56 -11.98 -7.68
N GLY A 130 18.82 -11.97 -7.22
CA GLY A 130 19.38 -12.99 -6.33
C GLY A 130 19.42 -12.61 -4.85
N ALA A 131 19.20 -11.35 -4.48
CA ALA A 131 19.15 -10.93 -3.10
C ALA A 131 17.80 -11.33 -2.46
N ASP A 132 17.68 -12.60 -2.13
CA ASP A 132 16.67 -13.08 -1.19
C ASP A 132 16.90 -12.34 0.13
N SER A 133 16.03 -11.38 0.46
CA SER A 133 16.01 -10.73 1.77
C SER A 133 15.45 -11.65 2.86
N SER A 134 15.50 -12.97 2.67
CA SER A 134 15.14 -14.00 3.65
C SER A 134 16.05 -14.05 4.88
N ASP A 135 16.91 -13.05 5.06
CA ASP A 135 17.63 -12.83 6.31
C ASP A 135 16.65 -12.38 7.41
N THR A 136 15.91 -13.36 7.92
CA THR A 136 15.11 -13.33 9.14
C THR A 136 15.95 -13.22 10.41
N SER A 137 17.24 -12.88 10.29
CA SER A 137 18.17 -12.73 11.42
C SER A 137 18.73 -11.30 11.62
N ARG A 138 18.42 -10.34 10.74
CA ARG A 138 18.64 -8.93 11.10
C ARG A 138 17.55 -8.50 12.06
N GLN A 139 17.85 -8.55 13.36
CA GLN A 139 17.28 -7.58 14.29
C GLN A 139 17.50 -6.21 13.64
N SER A 140 16.43 -5.64 13.09
CA SER A 140 16.43 -4.27 12.60
C SER A 140 16.97 -3.44 13.76
N ALA A 141 18.07 -2.71 13.55
CA ALA A 141 18.52 -1.76 14.56
C ALA A 141 17.32 -0.90 15.00
N PRO A 142 17.16 -0.62 16.30
CA PRO A 142 16.02 0.13 16.80
C PRO A 142 15.85 1.41 15.98
N ARG A 143 14.65 1.60 15.43
CA ARG A 143 14.41 2.70 14.50
C ARG A 143 14.50 4.05 15.21
N PRO A 144 14.87 5.13 14.49
CA PRO A 144 14.92 6.47 15.07
C PRO A 144 13.59 6.94 15.70
N ASP A 145 12.47 6.34 15.29
CA ASP A 145 11.13 6.64 15.79
C ASP A 145 10.63 5.68 16.88
N GLY A 146 11.44 4.69 17.29
CA GLY A 146 11.12 3.74 18.35
C GLY A 146 10.05 2.71 18.00
N SER A 147 9.65 2.57 16.73
CA SER A 147 8.61 1.62 16.33
C SER A 147 9.16 0.28 15.83
N ASP A 148 8.56 -0.81 16.28
CA ASP A 148 9.04 -2.19 16.04
C ASP A 148 8.72 -2.73 14.64
N PHE A 149 7.83 -2.06 13.89
CA PHE A 149 7.48 -2.47 12.52
C PHE A 149 8.63 -2.25 11.53
N ALA A 150 8.54 -2.80 10.33
CA ALA A 150 9.41 -2.39 9.23
C ALA A 150 8.95 -1.05 8.62
N ILE A 151 9.86 -0.30 7.99
CA ILE A 151 9.51 0.97 7.34
C ILE A 151 8.46 0.76 6.23
N GLU A 152 8.56 -0.33 5.49
CA GLU A 152 7.61 -0.70 4.44
C GLU A 152 6.21 -1.00 4.99
N GLU A 153 6.12 -1.63 6.16
CA GLU A 153 4.85 -1.85 6.85
C GLU A 153 4.20 -0.53 7.25
N LEU A 154 4.98 0.41 7.80
CA LEU A 154 4.48 1.75 8.11
C LEU A 154 4.04 2.52 6.85
N ILE A 155 4.80 2.43 5.76
CA ILE A 155 4.46 3.00 4.46
C ILE A 155 3.13 2.44 3.97
N GLY A 156 2.94 1.13 4.05
CA GLY A 156 1.69 0.47 3.66
C GLY A 156 0.51 0.97 4.50
N TYR A 157 0.68 1.05 5.81
CA TYR A 157 -0.35 1.50 6.74
C TYR A 157 -0.75 2.96 6.51
N VAL A 158 0.21 3.88 6.50
CA VAL A 158 -0.04 5.32 6.34
C VAL A 158 -0.49 5.65 4.91
N GLY A 159 0.06 4.96 3.91
CA GLY A 159 -0.36 5.08 2.52
C GLY A 159 -1.80 4.63 2.30
N GLU A 160 -2.21 3.49 2.89
CA GLU A 160 -3.60 3.02 2.74
C GLU A 160 -4.59 3.95 3.44
N ALA A 161 -4.19 4.58 4.56
CA ALA A 161 -5.03 5.59 5.21
C ALA A 161 -5.31 6.77 4.26
N ALA A 162 -4.31 7.22 3.50
CA ALA A 162 -4.52 8.26 2.48
C ALA A 162 -5.36 7.77 1.29
N VAL A 163 -5.23 6.51 0.90
CA VAL A 163 -6.05 5.88 -0.16
C VAL A 163 -7.52 5.77 0.27
N LEU A 164 -7.79 5.36 1.51
CA LEU A 164 -9.15 5.28 2.05
C LEU A 164 -9.75 6.66 2.30
N GLU A 165 -8.95 7.65 2.70
CA GLU A 165 -9.40 9.04 2.78
C GLU A 165 -9.78 9.59 1.40
N ALA A 166 -8.93 9.39 0.38
CA ALA A 166 -9.24 9.76 -0.99
C ALA A 166 -10.55 9.10 -1.45
N THR A 167 -10.71 7.80 -1.19
CA THR A 167 -11.93 7.06 -1.54
C THR A 167 -13.17 7.62 -0.82
N ALA A 168 -13.05 7.96 0.47
CA ALA A 168 -14.13 8.58 1.25
C ALA A 168 -14.53 9.97 0.73
N LEU A 169 -13.60 10.69 0.11
CA LEU A 169 -13.85 11.97 -0.57
C LEU A 169 -14.39 11.80 -2.01
N GLY A 170 -14.57 10.56 -2.48
CA GLY A 170 -15.02 10.26 -3.84
C GLY A 170 -13.92 10.35 -4.90
N LEU A 171 -12.65 10.33 -4.50
CA LEU A 171 -11.50 10.30 -5.40
C LEU A 171 -11.06 8.86 -5.67
N ASP A 172 -10.62 8.61 -6.89
CA ASP A 172 -10.06 7.34 -7.32
C ASP A 172 -8.53 7.32 -7.15
N THR A 173 -7.97 6.12 -6.94
CA THR A 173 -6.54 5.91 -6.69
C THR A 173 -6.01 4.61 -7.29
N CYS A 174 -4.69 4.43 -7.28
CA CYS A 174 -4.05 3.13 -7.52
C CYS A 174 -2.68 3.05 -6.83
N TRP A 175 -2.33 1.94 -6.19
CA TRP A 175 -0.96 1.73 -5.73
C TRP A 175 0.00 1.55 -6.90
N VAL A 176 1.10 2.32 -6.91
CA VAL A 176 2.20 2.22 -7.87
C VAL A 176 3.53 2.26 -7.12
N ALA A 177 4.12 1.08 -6.90
CA ALA A 177 5.41 0.95 -6.18
C ALA A 177 6.59 0.59 -7.10
N GLY A 178 6.33 0.01 -8.28
CA GLY A 178 7.39 -0.46 -9.18
C GLY A 178 7.63 0.37 -10.44
N PHE A 179 6.70 1.26 -10.82
CA PHE A 179 6.76 2.00 -12.08
C PHE A 179 6.42 3.48 -11.90
N PHE A 180 7.31 4.19 -11.24
CA PHE A 180 7.28 5.64 -11.08
C PHE A 180 8.71 6.16 -11.03
N SER A 181 8.94 7.44 -11.30
CA SER A 181 10.26 8.05 -11.17
C SER A 181 10.53 8.47 -9.72
N PRO A 182 11.37 7.75 -8.95
CA PRO A 182 11.52 8.04 -7.54
C PRO A 182 12.30 9.34 -7.31
N GLY A 183 13.40 9.56 -8.04
CA GLY A 183 14.19 10.79 -7.90
C GLY A 183 13.42 12.05 -8.30
N LEU A 184 12.57 11.98 -9.35
CA LEU A 184 11.65 13.08 -9.67
C LEU A 184 10.66 13.30 -8.53
N THR A 185 10.06 12.22 -8.00
CA THR A 185 9.08 12.33 -6.91
C THR A 185 9.72 12.91 -5.65
N GLU A 186 10.92 12.47 -5.29
CA GLU A 186 11.72 12.96 -4.16
C GLU A 186 12.02 14.45 -4.30
N SER A 187 12.42 14.90 -5.49
CA SER A 187 12.60 16.32 -5.79
C SER A 187 11.29 17.11 -5.62
N LEU A 188 10.18 16.62 -6.14
CA LEU A 188 8.86 17.28 -6.07
C LEU A 188 8.33 17.39 -4.64
N ILE A 189 8.60 16.42 -3.76
CA ILE A 189 8.15 16.45 -2.35
C ILE A 189 9.15 17.11 -1.40
N GLY A 190 10.29 17.57 -1.92
CA GLY A 190 11.40 18.09 -1.12
C GLY A 190 11.91 17.07 -0.11
N ALA A 191 12.21 15.84 -0.56
CA ALA A 191 12.71 14.78 0.31
C ALA A 191 14.03 15.18 0.98
N GLY A 192 14.11 14.97 2.29
CA GLY A 192 15.31 15.28 3.07
C GLY A 192 16.41 14.21 2.95
N THR A 193 17.57 14.46 3.54
CA THR A 193 18.64 13.45 3.64
C THR A 193 18.13 12.22 4.42
N GLY A 194 18.31 11.03 3.85
CA GLY A 194 17.85 9.79 4.47
C GLY A 194 16.35 9.53 4.31
N GLU A 195 15.63 10.34 3.52
CA GLU A 195 14.24 10.08 3.15
C GLU A 195 14.17 9.54 1.71
N THR A 196 13.34 8.52 1.51
CA THR A 196 13.13 7.91 0.19
C THR A 196 11.65 7.73 -0.10
N VAL A 197 11.26 7.78 -1.38
CA VAL A 197 9.89 7.43 -1.79
C VAL A 197 9.81 5.94 -2.10
N PHE A 198 8.88 5.25 -1.44
CA PHE A 198 8.66 3.80 -1.59
C PHE A 198 7.58 3.49 -2.64
N ALA A 199 6.59 4.36 -2.77
CA ALA A 199 5.48 4.21 -3.70
C ALA A 199 4.77 5.54 -3.91
N VAL A 200 3.97 5.59 -4.97
CA VAL A 200 3.08 6.70 -5.29
C VAL A 200 1.67 6.19 -5.59
N SER A 201 0.70 7.08 -5.59
CA SER A 201 -0.64 6.82 -6.06
C SER A 201 -1.14 7.97 -6.93
N PRO A 202 -1.55 7.77 -8.19
CA PRO A 202 -2.30 8.78 -8.91
C PRO A 202 -3.61 9.08 -8.15
N LEU A 203 -4.02 10.33 -8.21
CA LEU A 203 -5.17 10.83 -7.49
C LEU A 203 -6.01 11.71 -8.42
N GLY A 204 -7.32 11.44 -8.46
CA GLY A 204 -8.25 12.21 -9.27
C GLY A 204 -9.57 11.49 -9.44
N HIS A 205 -10.40 11.99 -10.34
CA HIS A 205 -11.63 11.33 -10.74
C HIS A 205 -11.34 10.39 -11.88
N ALA A 206 -11.72 9.13 -11.78
CA ALA A 206 -11.46 8.21 -12.87
C ALA A 206 -12.26 8.58 -14.12
N ALA A 207 -11.64 8.39 -15.29
CA ALA A 207 -12.33 8.57 -16.56
C ALA A 207 -13.50 7.59 -16.65
N ASP A 208 -14.65 8.06 -17.14
CA ASP A 208 -15.79 7.18 -17.42
C ASP A 208 -15.35 6.11 -18.40
N ALA A 209 -15.68 4.87 -18.03
CA ALA A 209 -15.02 3.64 -18.45
C ALA A 209 -14.57 3.63 -19.91
N LEU A 210 -13.26 3.43 -20.09
CA LEU A 210 -12.60 2.58 -21.09
C LEU A 210 -13.32 2.49 -22.43
N SER A 211 -12.64 2.89 -23.52
CA SER A 211 -13.16 2.74 -24.88
C SER A 211 -13.70 1.31 -25.11
N GLY A 212 -14.69 1.10 -25.98
CA GLY A 212 -15.39 -0.19 -26.11
C GLY A 212 -14.48 -1.45 -26.21
N LYS A 213 -13.27 -1.30 -26.77
CA LYS A 213 -12.23 -2.35 -26.80
C LYS A 213 -11.60 -2.63 -25.43
N GLU A 214 -11.33 -1.60 -24.65
CA GLU A 214 -10.82 -1.73 -23.29
C GLU A 214 -11.91 -2.23 -22.33
N LYS A 215 -13.18 -1.83 -22.49
CA LYS A 215 -14.32 -2.44 -21.78
C LYS A 215 -14.36 -3.94 -22.03
N TYR A 216 -14.26 -4.40 -23.28
CA TYR A 216 -14.26 -5.82 -23.63
C TYR A 216 -13.09 -6.60 -23.00
N VAL A 217 -11.87 -6.03 -23.04
CA VAL A 217 -10.67 -6.63 -22.41
C VAL A 217 -10.77 -6.65 -20.87
N PHE A 218 -11.35 -5.61 -20.27
CA PHE A 218 -11.52 -5.50 -18.82
C PHE A 218 -12.67 -6.36 -18.29
N GLN A 219 -13.75 -6.53 -19.06
CA GLN A 219 -14.89 -7.43 -18.76
C GLN A 219 -14.50 -8.91 -18.91
N MET A 220 -13.57 -9.23 -19.82
CA MET A 220 -12.88 -10.53 -19.87
C MET A 220 -11.70 -10.63 -18.88
N GLY A 221 -11.37 -9.53 -18.20
CA GLY A 221 -10.43 -9.52 -17.10
C GLY A 221 -10.95 -10.42 -15.99
N ARG A 222 -10.17 -11.44 -15.64
CA ARG A 222 -10.56 -12.43 -14.62
C ARG A 222 -11.06 -11.70 -13.37
N PRO A 223 -12.21 -12.07 -12.80
CA PRO A 223 -12.66 -11.48 -11.54
C PRO A 223 -11.51 -11.55 -10.54
N LYS A 224 -11.23 -10.44 -9.85
CA LYS A 224 -10.09 -10.33 -8.94
C LYS A 224 -10.23 -11.38 -7.84
N LYS A 225 -9.59 -12.54 -8.03
CA LYS A 225 -9.70 -13.68 -7.11
C LYS A 225 -9.18 -13.25 -5.75
N ARG A 226 -10.07 -13.22 -4.76
CA ARG A 226 -9.72 -13.04 -3.36
C ARG A 226 -9.49 -14.37 -2.69
N LEU A 227 -8.52 -14.43 -1.79
CA LEU A 227 -8.37 -15.56 -0.89
C LEU A 227 -9.63 -15.69 -0.05
N LYS A 228 -10.08 -16.93 0.16
CA LYS A 228 -11.12 -17.23 1.14
C LYS A 228 -10.56 -16.96 2.54
N LEU A 229 -11.45 -16.64 3.50
CA LEU A 229 -11.05 -16.37 4.88
C LEU A 229 -10.23 -17.53 5.48
N GLU A 230 -10.59 -18.79 5.18
CA GLU A 230 -9.87 -20.00 5.61
C GLU A 230 -8.42 -20.09 5.10
N HIS A 231 -8.10 -19.46 3.97
CA HIS A 231 -6.74 -19.41 3.43
C HIS A 231 -5.94 -18.21 3.96
N MET A 232 -6.63 -17.21 4.49
CA MET A 232 -6.00 -16.04 5.12
C MET A 232 -5.75 -16.31 6.60
N ALA A 233 -6.67 -16.98 7.30
CA ALA A 233 -6.61 -17.20 8.74
C ALA A 233 -6.45 -18.69 9.07
N LEU A 234 -5.25 -19.06 9.52
CA LEU A 234 -4.91 -20.44 9.81
C LEU A 234 -5.76 -20.97 10.97
N GLY A 235 -6.48 -22.05 10.70
CA GLY A 235 -7.36 -22.69 11.68
C GLY A 235 -8.69 -21.97 11.91
N LEU A 236 -9.08 -21.01 11.07
CA LEU A 236 -10.37 -20.31 11.18
C LEU A 236 -11.58 -21.25 11.28
N LEU A 237 -11.56 -22.37 10.55
CA LEU A 237 -12.64 -23.36 10.55
C LEU A 237 -12.60 -24.33 11.75
N ASN A 238 -11.44 -24.42 12.42
CA ASN A 238 -11.15 -25.45 13.42
C ASN A 238 -10.86 -24.87 14.81
N LYS A 239 -10.88 -23.55 14.94
CA LYS A 239 -10.65 -22.80 16.19
C LYS A 239 -11.80 -21.83 16.37
N ASP A 240 -12.17 -21.58 17.62
CA ASP A 240 -13.12 -20.54 17.99
C ASP A 240 -12.46 -19.16 17.88
N TRP A 241 -12.38 -18.63 16.66
CA TRP A 241 -11.93 -17.26 16.45
C TRP A 241 -12.98 -16.29 17.00
N PRO A 242 -12.60 -15.31 17.82
CA PRO A 242 -13.56 -14.34 18.33
C PRO A 242 -14.08 -13.44 17.20
N HIS A 243 -15.33 -13.01 17.30
CA HIS A 243 -16.02 -12.32 16.21
C HIS A 243 -15.28 -11.06 15.73
N TRP A 244 -14.69 -10.28 16.64
CA TRP A 244 -13.90 -9.09 16.29
C TRP A 244 -12.72 -9.42 15.36
N ALA A 245 -12.04 -10.55 15.58
CA ALA A 245 -10.89 -10.96 14.78
C ALA A 245 -11.33 -11.42 13.38
N VAL A 246 -12.47 -12.12 13.31
CA VAL A 246 -13.09 -12.52 12.04
C VAL A 246 -13.48 -11.29 11.22
N ASP A 247 -14.04 -10.26 11.85
CA ASP A 247 -14.41 -9.00 11.18
C ASP A 247 -13.18 -8.23 10.69
N GLY A 248 -12.09 -8.22 11.46
CA GLY A 248 -10.78 -7.74 10.99
C GLY A 248 -10.32 -8.48 9.71
N ILE A 249 -10.33 -9.82 9.71
CA ILE A 249 -9.91 -10.61 8.54
C ILE A 249 -10.82 -10.35 7.32
N ARG A 250 -12.13 -10.18 7.53
CA ARG A 250 -13.09 -9.84 6.46
C ARG A 250 -12.75 -8.49 5.83
N ALA A 251 -12.40 -7.49 6.62
CA ALA A 251 -12.00 -6.18 6.12
C ALA A 251 -10.72 -6.26 5.26
N VAL A 252 -9.78 -7.14 5.61
CA VAL A 252 -8.54 -7.39 4.84
C VAL A 252 -8.80 -8.08 3.51
N GLN A 253 -9.85 -8.90 3.40
CA GLN A 253 -10.10 -9.70 2.21
C GLN A 253 -10.19 -8.86 0.91
N THR A 254 -10.60 -7.59 1.01
CA THR A 254 -10.74 -6.68 -0.12
C THR A 254 -9.53 -5.76 -0.32
N ALA A 255 -8.58 -5.76 0.61
CA ALA A 255 -7.38 -4.92 0.61
C ALA A 255 -6.58 -5.06 -0.71
N PRO A 256 -5.97 -3.97 -1.21
CA PRO A 256 -5.06 -4.05 -2.33
C PRO A 256 -3.75 -4.75 -1.93
N SER A 257 -3.08 -5.34 -2.92
CA SER A 257 -1.71 -5.85 -2.78
C SER A 257 -1.02 -5.83 -4.13
N ALA A 258 0.31 -5.67 -4.15
CA ALA A 258 1.10 -5.74 -5.39
C ALA A 258 0.74 -7.02 -6.19
N THR A 259 0.46 -6.83 -7.48
CA THR A 259 0.03 -7.90 -8.42
C THR A 259 -1.09 -8.82 -7.92
N ASN A 260 -1.91 -8.35 -6.96
CA ASN A 260 -2.94 -9.13 -6.28
C ASN A 260 -2.40 -10.37 -5.53
N ARG A 261 -1.13 -10.35 -5.07
CA ARG A 261 -0.45 -11.50 -4.45
C ARG A 261 -1.01 -11.91 -3.08
N GLN A 262 -1.67 -11.01 -2.35
CA GLN A 262 -2.33 -11.27 -1.06
C GLN A 262 -1.44 -12.08 -0.09
N PRO A 263 -0.28 -11.51 0.31
CA PRO A 263 0.78 -12.26 0.99
C PRO A 263 0.46 -12.54 2.46
N TRP A 264 -0.57 -11.93 3.03
CA TRP A 264 -0.92 -12.01 4.44
C TRP A 264 -1.45 -13.39 4.87
N ARG A 265 -1.00 -13.85 6.03
CA ARG A 265 -1.50 -15.01 6.77
C ARG A 265 -1.67 -14.65 8.24
N PHE A 266 -2.88 -14.81 8.76
CA PHE A 266 -3.25 -14.52 10.13
C PHE A 266 -3.25 -15.80 10.97
N ARG A 267 -2.81 -15.67 12.22
CA ARG A 267 -2.89 -16.70 13.25
C ARG A 267 -3.36 -16.07 14.55
N LEU A 268 -4.32 -16.72 15.21
CA LEU A 268 -4.72 -16.38 16.57
C LEU A 268 -3.79 -17.07 17.58
N ASP A 269 -3.24 -16.29 18.49
CA ASP A 269 -2.35 -16.69 19.58
C ASP A 269 -2.88 -16.12 20.90
N GLY A 270 -3.68 -16.89 21.63
CA GLY A 270 -4.47 -16.36 22.74
C GLY A 270 -5.43 -15.26 22.26
N ASP A 271 -5.30 -14.07 22.84
CA ASP A 271 -6.05 -12.87 22.45
C ASP A 271 -5.33 -11.98 21.42
N THR A 272 -4.16 -12.41 20.93
CA THR A 272 -3.35 -11.67 19.97
C THR A 272 -3.52 -12.25 18.57
N VAL A 273 -3.74 -11.39 17.58
CA VAL A 273 -3.71 -11.79 16.17
C VAL A 273 -2.35 -11.45 15.57
N VAL A 274 -1.66 -12.47 15.08
CA VAL A 274 -0.35 -12.35 14.44
C VAL A 274 -0.51 -12.38 12.93
N LEU A 275 0.02 -11.34 12.26
CA LEU A 275 0.14 -11.28 10.81
C LEU A 275 1.53 -11.74 10.37
N ALA A 276 1.58 -12.76 9.53
CA ALA A 276 2.78 -13.19 8.82
C ALA A 276 2.63 -12.93 7.31
N SER A 277 3.76 -12.70 6.63
CA SER A 277 3.81 -12.64 5.18
C SER A 277 4.25 -13.98 4.58
N ASN A 278 3.73 -14.32 3.41
CA ASN A 278 4.03 -15.54 2.68
C ASN A 278 4.39 -15.24 1.22
N GLY A 279 5.33 -16.01 0.68
CA GLY A 279 5.83 -15.86 -0.69
C GLY A 279 6.95 -14.83 -0.85
N PRO A 280 7.58 -14.78 -2.04
CA PRO A 280 8.70 -13.89 -2.32
C PRO A 280 8.23 -12.45 -2.54
N ASP A 281 9.17 -11.52 -2.44
CA ASP A 281 8.96 -10.17 -2.98
C ASP A 281 8.79 -10.25 -4.50
N SER A 282 8.21 -9.20 -5.09
CA SER A 282 7.86 -9.22 -6.51
C SER A 282 8.25 -7.89 -7.13
N TYR A 283 9.15 -7.94 -8.11
CA TYR A 283 9.52 -6.79 -8.94
C TYR A 283 10.12 -5.61 -8.14
N GLY A 284 10.96 -5.93 -7.15
CA GLY A 284 11.55 -4.92 -6.26
C GLY A 284 10.55 -4.31 -5.27
N VAL A 285 9.29 -4.77 -5.25
CA VAL A 285 8.27 -4.31 -4.30
C VAL A 285 8.16 -5.28 -3.12
N SER A 286 8.60 -4.82 -1.96
CA SER A 286 8.51 -5.53 -0.69
C SER A 286 7.06 -5.91 -0.35
N LYS A 287 6.83 -7.17 0.06
CA LYS A 287 5.52 -7.64 0.58
C LYS A 287 5.14 -7.04 1.92
N ARG A 288 6.08 -6.42 2.62
CA ARG A 288 5.82 -5.71 3.87
C ARG A 288 4.91 -4.49 3.66
N ILE A 289 4.98 -3.81 2.51
CA ILE A 289 4.01 -2.77 2.14
C ILE A 289 2.58 -3.32 2.14
N ASP A 290 2.37 -4.48 1.50
CA ASP A 290 1.04 -5.11 1.48
C ASP A 290 0.58 -5.56 2.88
N CYS A 291 1.51 -5.91 3.77
CA CYS A 291 1.18 -6.22 5.16
C CYS A 291 0.74 -4.96 5.91
N GLY A 292 1.41 -3.83 5.70
CA GLY A 292 0.98 -2.52 6.20
C GLY A 292 -0.45 -2.15 5.80
N ILE A 293 -0.76 -2.32 4.52
CA ILE A 293 -2.12 -2.13 3.97
C ILE A 293 -3.12 -3.06 4.70
N ALA A 294 -2.77 -4.34 4.85
CA ALA A 294 -3.61 -5.31 5.54
C ALA A 294 -3.82 -4.96 7.03
N MET A 295 -2.79 -4.44 7.72
CA MET A 295 -2.92 -4.04 9.13
C MET A 295 -3.94 -2.93 9.33
N LEU A 296 -3.95 -1.90 8.48
CA LEU A 296 -4.96 -0.84 8.57
C LEU A 296 -6.37 -1.39 8.35
N HIS A 297 -6.56 -2.21 7.31
CA HIS A 297 -7.86 -2.84 7.05
C HIS A 297 -8.33 -3.70 8.23
N PHE A 298 -7.43 -4.50 8.79
CA PHE A 298 -7.70 -5.33 9.96
C PHE A 298 -8.15 -4.48 11.14
N GLU A 299 -7.37 -3.44 11.49
CA GLU A 299 -7.70 -2.52 12.58
C GLU A 299 -9.07 -1.86 12.40
N LEU A 300 -9.40 -1.40 11.20
CA LEU A 300 -10.71 -0.82 10.92
C LEU A 300 -11.85 -1.82 11.17
N GLY A 301 -11.67 -3.08 10.78
CA GLY A 301 -12.65 -4.15 11.05
C GLY A 301 -12.78 -4.48 12.54
N VAL A 302 -11.67 -4.54 13.27
CA VAL A 302 -11.66 -4.80 14.72
C VAL A 302 -12.32 -3.65 15.48
N ARG A 303 -11.99 -2.40 15.14
CA ARG A 303 -12.58 -1.21 15.78
C ARG A 303 -14.07 -1.11 15.54
N ARG A 304 -14.54 -1.41 14.33
CA ARG A 304 -15.98 -1.49 14.02
C ARG A 304 -16.69 -2.57 14.85
N ALA A 305 -16.01 -3.66 15.18
CA ALA A 305 -16.53 -4.69 16.07
C ALA A 305 -16.50 -4.31 17.57
N GLY A 306 -16.15 -3.06 17.90
CA GLY A 306 -16.20 -2.51 19.25
C GLY A 306 -14.97 -2.81 20.12
N ARG A 307 -13.87 -3.29 19.53
CA ARG A 307 -12.61 -3.54 20.23
C ARG A 307 -11.57 -2.48 19.86
N ALA A 308 -10.96 -1.87 20.88
CA ALA A 308 -9.78 -1.04 20.70
C ALA A 308 -8.53 -1.92 20.90
N GLY A 309 -7.55 -1.81 20.00
CA GLY A 309 -6.33 -2.62 20.02
C GLY A 309 -6.53 -3.94 19.29
#